data_AF-A0A2A3XXN0-F1
#
_entry.id   AF-A0A2A3XXN0-F1
#
_cell.length_a   1.000
_cell.length_b   1.000
_cell.length_c   1.000
_cell.angle_alpha   90.00
_cell.angle_beta   90.00
_cell.angle_gamma   90.00
#
_symmetry.space_group_name_H-M   'P 1'
#
loop_
_entity.id
_entity.type
_entity.pdbx_description
1 polymer ?
#
loop_
_entity_poly.entity_id
_entity_poly.type
_entity_poly.pdbx_seq_one_letter_code
_entity_poly.pdbx_strand_id
1 'polypeptide(L)'
;MNKYRDSHALLSTGTYRFASDSTVSADAQWSFFASKIAGRANYRWMNAEGKYLPSNERFIGDLSPARPAAVMIYSADGRAQTICLDFDAKFPSLHDDIAACQTWLDSFNVLYVVDQSISGGQHVYIPLSESMSCVDARYFVEHLATHWKSLDASPHRVAKLAI
;
A
#
# COMPACT_ATOMS: atom_id res chain seq x y z
N MET A 1 -12.05 -14.64 -50.62
CA MET A 1 -10.58 -14.81 -50.43
C MET A 1 -10.11 -13.52 -49.77
N ASN A 2 -9.58 -13.39 -48.55
CA ASN A 2 -8.95 -14.25 -47.55
C ASN A 2 -9.05 -13.44 -46.22
N LYS A 3 -9.91 -13.80 -45.26
CA LYS A 3 -9.67 -14.45 -43.93
C LYS A 3 -8.89 -13.64 -42.86
N TYR A 4 -9.52 -13.53 -41.69
CA TYR A 4 -9.08 -13.08 -40.34
C TYR A 4 -9.12 -11.56 -40.05
N ARG A 5 -10.07 -11.00 -39.27
CA ARG A 5 -10.55 -11.24 -37.87
C ARG A 5 -9.51 -10.94 -36.79
N ASP A 6 -9.92 -10.03 -35.91
CA ASP A 6 -9.83 -10.08 -34.44
C ASP A 6 -8.60 -10.76 -33.84
N SER A 7 -7.85 -10.00 -33.04
CA SER A 7 -7.72 -10.34 -31.62
C SER A 7 -6.92 -9.25 -30.91
N HIS A 8 -7.57 -8.62 -29.93
CA HIS A 8 -7.00 -8.24 -28.65
C HIS A 8 -5.52 -7.85 -28.68
N ALA A 9 -5.25 -6.53 -28.61
CA ALA A 9 -4.09 -6.10 -27.84
C ALA A 9 -4.25 -6.79 -26.48
N LEU A 10 -3.45 -7.83 -26.27
CA LEU A 10 -3.35 -8.59 -25.05
C LEU A 10 -2.98 -7.57 -23.96
N LEU A 11 -3.99 -6.99 -23.32
CA LEU A 11 -3.94 -6.72 -21.89
C LEU A 11 -3.59 -8.07 -21.31
N SER A 12 -2.30 -8.25 -21.06
CA SER A 12 -1.75 -9.39 -20.35
C SER A 12 -2.65 -9.59 -19.14
N THR A 13 -3.47 -10.64 -19.17
CA THR A 13 -4.11 -11.26 -18.00
C THR A 13 -3.04 -11.93 -17.14
N GLY A 14 -1.88 -11.29 -17.03
CA GLY A 14 -0.79 -11.69 -16.19
C GLY A 14 -0.99 -10.96 -14.87
N THR A 15 -1.26 -11.74 -13.82
CA THR A 15 -0.95 -11.32 -12.47
C THR A 15 0.51 -10.89 -12.46
N TYR A 16 0.79 -9.59 -12.47
CA TYR A 16 2.15 -9.08 -12.30
C TYR A 16 2.52 -9.22 -10.83
N ARG A 17 2.94 -10.43 -10.45
CA ARG A 17 3.54 -10.67 -9.14
C ARG A 17 4.96 -10.12 -9.17
N PHE A 18 5.16 -8.89 -8.70
CA PHE A 18 6.49 -8.41 -8.31
C PHE A 18 6.87 -9.01 -6.95
N ALA A 19 6.91 -10.34 -6.88
CA ALA A 19 7.61 -11.04 -5.81
C ALA A 19 8.99 -11.37 -6.35
N SER A 20 9.88 -10.38 -6.36
CA SER A 20 11.30 -10.65 -6.59
C SER A 20 12.06 -10.26 -5.34
N ASP A 21 13.01 -11.11 -4.92
CA ASP A 21 14.24 -10.64 -4.29
C ASP A 21 14.81 -9.55 -5.19
N SER A 22 14.45 -8.32 -4.88
CA SER A 22 14.79 -7.16 -5.68
C SER A 22 16.28 -6.93 -5.51
N THR A 23 17.03 -7.00 -6.60
CA THR A 23 18.45 -6.62 -6.64
C THR A 23 18.64 -5.09 -6.59
N VAL A 24 17.53 -4.33 -6.57
CA VAL A 24 17.51 -2.88 -6.50
C VAL A 24 17.73 -2.45 -5.05
N SER A 25 18.62 -1.48 -4.84
CA SER A 25 18.93 -0.97 -3.49
C SER A 25 17.70 -0.40 -2.79
N ALA A 26 17.71 -0.42 -1.45
CA ALA A 26 16.65 0.17 -0.65
C ALA A 26 16.40 1.66 -1.01
N ASP A 27 17.47 2.41 -1.31
CA ASP A 27 17.38 3.80 -1.74
C ASP A 27 16.62 3.94 -3.07
N ALA A 28 16.93 3.10 -4.05
CA ALA A 28 16.26 3.14 -5.35
C ALA A 28 14.79 2.71 -5.25
N GLN A 29 14.47 1.71 -4.42
CA GLN A 29 13.08 1.33 -4.13
C GLN A 29 12.34 2.48 -3.44
N TRP A 30 12.95 3.09 -2.43
CA TRP A 30 12.37 4.21 -1.70
C TRP A 30 12.10 5.41 -2.61
N SER A 31 13.11 5.89 -3.34
CA SER A 31 13.00 7.03 -4.27
C SER A 31 11.85 6.82 -5.27
N PHE A 32 11.67 5.59 -5.76
CA PHE A 32 10.60 5.28 -6.70
C PHE A 32 9.21 5.15 -6.05
N PHE A 33 9.08 4.38 -4.97
CA PHE A 33 7.78 3.99 -4.41
C PHE A 33 7.22 4.98 -3.39
N ALA A 34 8.06 5.61 -2.56
CA ALA A 34 7.58 6.41 -1.44
C ALA A 34 6.68 7.58 -1.90
N SER A 35 7.08 8.26 -2.97
CA SER A 35 6.32 9.37 -3.55
C SER A 35 5.02 8.94 -4.27
N LYS A 36 4.94 7.67 -4.71
CA LYS A 36 3.75 7.11 -5.39
C LYS A 36 2.68 6.67 -4.41
N ILE A 37 3.09 6.19 -3.24
CA ILE A 37 2.20 5.74 -2.17
C ILE A 37 1.70 6.94 -1.36
N ALA A 38 2.59 7.91 -1.10
CA ALA A 38 2.27 9.04 -0.24
C ALA A 38 1.28 10.02 -0.89
N GLY A 39 0.32 10.52 -0.11
CA GLY A 39 -0.57 11.60 -0.52
C GLY A 39 0.09 12.99 -0.44
N ARG A 40 1.23 13.09 0.26
CA ARG A 40 2.08 14.29 0.30
C ARG A 40 3.55 13.91 0.41
N ALA A 41 4.45 14.83 0.10
CA ALA A 41 5.90 14.60 0.04
C ALA A 41 6.57 14.43 1.42
N ASN A 42 5.88 13.82 2.39
CA ASN A 42 6.34 13.66 3.75
C ASN A 42 6.18 12.22 4.25
N TYR A 43 7.04 11.84 5.18
CA TYR A 43 6.94 10.63 5.97
C TYR A 43 7.28 10.92 7.43
N ARG A 44 7.00 9.98 8.32
CA ARG A 44 7.43 10.02 9.73
C ARG A 44 8.32 8.84 10.01
N TRP A 45 9.49 9.09 10.59
CA TRP A 45 10.29 8.02 11.17
C TRP A 45 9.73 7.60 12.55
N MET A 46 10.00 6.35 12.91
CA MET A 46 9.68 5.80 14.22
C MET A 46 10.66 6.35 15.27
N ASN A 47 10.15 6.82 16.40
CA ASN A 47 10.98 7.14 17.56
C ASN A 47 11.44 5.86 18.30
N ALA A 48 12.25 6.04 19.34
CA ALA A 48 12.76 4.91 20.14
C ALA A 48 11.63 4.15 20.86
N GLU A 49 10.51 4.81 21.13
CA GLU A 49 9.32 4.23 21.77
C GLU A 49 8.35 3.55 20.77
N GLY A 50 8.74 3.39 19.50
CA GLY A 50 7.91 2.71 18.50
C GLY A 50 6.78 3.56 17.90
N LYS A 51 6.82 4.90 18.05
CA LYS A 51 5.75 5.82 17.65
C LYS A 51 6.15 6.72 16.47
N TYR A 52 5.17 6.99 15.61
CA TYR A 52 5.26 7.89 14.45
C TYR A 52 4.66 9.27 14.76
N LEU A 53 5.38 10.08 15.54
CA LEU A 53 4.90 11.39 16.02
C LEU A 53 4.91 12.48 14.92
N PRO A 54 4.09 13.54 15.03
CA PRO A 54 4.16 14.67 14.11
C PRO A 54 5.51 15.43 14.10
N SER A 55 6.19 15.53 15.25
CA SER A 55 7.54 16.13 15.37
C SER A 55 8.62 15.38 14.58
N ASN A 56 8.28 14.17 14.16
CA ASN A 56 9.12 13.21 13.49
C ASN A 56 8.92 13.23 11.96
N GLU A 57 8.16 14.19 11.45
CA GLU A 57 7.88 14.34 10.03
C GLU A 57 9.09 14.88 9.26
N ARG A 58 9.35 14.32 8.08
CA ARG A 58 10.47 14.63 7.17
C ARG A 58 9.97 14.68 5.74
N PHE A 59 10.70 15.34 4.86
CA PHE A 59 10.44 15.28 3.42
C PHE A 59 10.94 13.94 2.85
N ILE A 60 10.19 13.39 1.90
CA ILE A 60 10.63 12.23 1.11
C ILE A 60 11.76 12.71 0.19
N GLY A 61 12.97 12.17 0.40
CA GLY A 61 14.13 12.36 -0.48
C GLY A 61 14.53 11.06 -1.17
N ASP A 62 15.66 11.06 -1.88
CA ASP A 62 16.11 9.90 -2.65
C ASP A 62 16.71 8.78 -1.79
N LEU A 63 17.19 9.10 -0.59
CA LEU A 63 17.76 8.13 0.33
C LEU A 63 16.69 7.52 1.22
N SER A 64 16.76 6.21 1.38
CA SER A 64 15.89 5.48 2.29
C SER A 64 16.13 5.91 3.74
N PRO A 65 15.08 5.97 4.58
CA PRO A 65 15.23 6.34 5.98
C PRO A 65 16.06 5.31 6.74
N ALA A 66 16.98 5.77 7.57
CA ALA A 66 17.78 4.91 8.47
C ALA A 66 16.97 4.27 9.61
N ARG A 67 15.66 4.57 9.71
CA ARG A 67 14.73 4.06 10.72
C ARG A 67 13.43 3.67 10.04
N PRO A 68 12.64 2.73 10.60
CA PRO A 68 11.29 2.46 10.11
C PRO A 68 10.52 3.76 9.91
N ALA A 69 9.85 3.85 8.77
CA ALA A 69 9.24 5.07 8.29
C ALA A 69 7.87 4.78 7.71
N ALA A 70 6.91 5.64 8.04
CA ALA A 70 5.57 5.59 7.48
C ALA A 70 5.34 6.85 6.64
N VAL A 71 5.00 6.67 5.36
CA VAL A 71 4.62 7.79 4.49
C VAL A 71 3.27 8.37 4.91
N MET A 72 3.07 9.65 4.65
CA MET A 72 1.78 10.30 4.88
C MET A 72 0.83 9.97 3.71
N ILE A 73 -0.08 9.02 3.89
CA ILE A 73 -0.93 8.46 2.82
C ILE A 73 -2.02 9.42 2.30
N TYR A 74 -2.39 10.42 3.10
CA TYR A 74 -3.38 11.42 2.73
C TYR A 74 -2.71 12.73 2.30
N SER A 75 -3.24 13.32 1.23
CA SER A 75 -2.92 14.67 0.80
C SER A 75 -3.43 15.73 1.79
N ALA A 76 -3.04 16.99 1.57
CA ALA A 76 -3.44 18.10 2.42
C ALA A 76 -4.97 18.32 2.46
N ASP A 77 -5.67 18.00 1.37
CA ASP A 77 -7.13 18.01 1.25
C ASP A 77 -7.80 16.70 1.71
N GLY A 78 -7.04 15.80 2.35
CA GLY A 78 -7.59 14.61 2.99
C GLY A 78 -8.00 13.51 2.01
N ARG A 79 -7.27 13.36 0.89
CA ARG A 79 -7.55 12.35 -0.13
C ARG A 79 -6.43 11.31 -0.19
N ALA A 80 -6.81 10.05 -0.36
CA ALA A 80 -5.88 8.94 -0.61
C ALA A 80 -5.75 8.71 -2.11
N GLN A 81 -4.51 8.61 -2.60
CA GLN A 81 -4.21 8.15 -3.97
C GLN A 81 -3.91 6.64 -4.00
N THR A 82 -3.67 6.04 -2.83
CA THR A 82 -3.35 4.62 -2.65
C THR A 82 -4.11 4.11 -1.43
N ILE A 83 -4.72 2.94 -1.53
CA ILE A 83 -5.20 2.18 -0.37
C ILE A 83 -4.05 1.32 0.16
N CYS A 84 -3.78 1.42 1.45
CA CYS A 84 -2.74 0.68 2.14
C CYS A 84 -3.38 -0.34 3.07
N LEU A 85 -3.16 -1.63 2.81
CA LEU A 85 -3.59 -2.72 3.67
C LEU A 85 -2.36 -3.25 4.43
N ASP A 86 -2.39 -3.19 5.75
CA ASP A 86 -1.28 -3.60 6.62
C ASP A 86 -1.62 -4.92 7.33
N PHE A 87 -0.96 -6.00 6.94
CA PHE A 87 -1.17 -7.32 7.53
C PHE A 87 -0.07 -7.65 8.54
N ASP A 88 -0.48 -7.82 9.80
CA ASP A 88 0.41 -7.93 10.95
C ASP A 88 0.89 -9.38 11.18
N ALA A 89 2.21 -9.54 11.29
CA ALA A 89 2.90 -10.82 11.49
C ALA A 89 2.57 -11.52 12.81
N LYS A 90 2.00 -10.81 13.79
CA LYS A 90 1.61 -11.42 15.06
C LYS A 90 0.47 -12.43 14.92
N PHE A 91 -0.27 -12.38 13.81
CA PHE A 91 -1.40 -13.27 13.58
C PHE A 91 -0.95 -14.53 12.83
N PRO A 92 -1.27 -15.74 13.34
CA PRO A 92 -0.98 -16.99 12.63
C PRO A 92 -1.64 -17.09 11.26
N SER A 93 -2.73 -16.35 11.01
CA SER A 93 -3.47 -16.34 9.74
C SER A 93 -2.86 -15.44 8.67
N LEU A 94 -1.74 -14.76 8.92
CA LEU A 94 -1.14 -13.78 8.00
C LEU A 94 -1.08 -14.27 6.56
N HIS A 95 -0.50 -15.45 6.33
CA HIS A 95 -0.29 -15.96 4.97
C HIS A 95 -1.60 -16.33 4.27
N ASP A 96 -2.56 -16.91 5.00
CA ASP A 96 -3.88 -17.26 4.47
C ASP A 96 -4.68 -16.00 4.14
N ASP A 97 -4.65 -15.00 5.02
CA ASP A 97 -5.32 -13.71 4.86
C ASP A 97 -4.76 -12.94 3.65
N ILE A 98 -3.43 -12.89 3.48
CA ILE A 98 -2.80 -12.27 2.31
C ILE A 98 -3.17 -13.02 1.02
N ALA A 99 -3.09 -14.35 1.01
CA ALA A 99 -3.43 -15.14 -0.17
C ALA A 99 -4.90 -14.96 -0.58
N ALA A 100 -5.80 -14.87 0.41
CA ALA A 100 -7.21 -14.56 0.19
C ALA A 100 -7.40 -13.13 -0.36
N CYS A 101 -6.69 -12.15 0.19
CA CYS A 101 -6.71 -10.76 -0.29
C CYS A 101 -6.22 -10.66 -1.74
N GLN A 102 -5.09 -11.28 -2.08
CA GLN A 102 -4.55 -11.30 -3.44
C GLN A 102 -5.54 -11.95 -4.41
N THR A 103 -6.12 -13.10 -4.04
CA THR A 103 -7.13 -13.78 -4.87
C THR A 103 -8.36 -12.89 -5.11
N TRP A 104 -8.81 -12.17 -4.07
CA TRP A 104 -9.93 -11.24 -4.17
C TRP A 104 -9.60 -10.07 -5.10
N LEU A 105 -8.43 -9.44 -4.96
CA LEU A 105 -7.99 -8.35 -5.85
C LEU A 105 -7.79 -8.80 -7.30
N ASP A 106 -7.19 -9.98 -7.49
CA ASP A 106 -7.00 -10.60 -8.80
C ASP A 106 -8.36 -10.83 -9.49
N SER A 107 -9.41 -11.20 -8.74
CA SER A 107 -10.76 -11.39 -9.28
C SER A 107 -11.38 -10.12 -9.88
N PHE A 108 -10.91 -8.94 -9.46
CA PHE A 108 -11.30 -7.64 -10.02
C PHE A 108 -10.30 -7.10 -11.06
N ASN A 109 -9.24 -7.84 -11.39
CA ASN A 109 -8.13 -7.36 -12.22
C ASN A 109 -7.50 -6.06 -11.69
N VAL A 110 -7.42 -5.92 -10.37
CA VAL A 110 -6.82 -4.74 -9.73
C VAL A 110 -5.30 -4.87 -9.70
N LEU A 111 -4.60 -3.78 -10.03
CA LEU A 111 -3.15 -3.69 -9.87
C LEU A 111 -2.82 -3.40 -8.39
N TYR A 112 -1.89 -4.16 -7.82
CA TYR A 112 -1.37 -3.91 -6.47
C TYR A 112 0.12 -4.26 -6.38
N VAL A 113 0.77 -3.72 -5.35
CA VAL A 113 2.16 -4.03 -4.97
C VAL A 113 2.13 -4.64 -3.58
N VAL A 114 2.90 -5.71 -3.38
CA VAL A 114 3.10 -6.31 -2.06
C VAL A 114 4.52 -6.04 -1.59
N ASP A 115 4.63 -5.49 -0.39
CA ASP A 115 5.88 -5.23 0.31
C ASP A 115 5.96 -6.12 1.55
N GLN A 116 7.13 -6.67 1.84
CA GLN A 116 7.35 -7.50 3.01
C GLN A 116 8.24 -6.76 4.01
N SER A 117 7.69 -6.51 5.20
CA SER A 117 8.44 -5.90 6.28
C SER A 117 9.49 -6.85 6.86
N ILE A 118 10.54 -6.28 7.43
CA ILE A 118 11.59 -7.03 8.16
C ILE A 118 10.99 -7.81 9.34
N SER A 119 9.94 -7.29 9.96
CA SER A 119 9.19 -7.95 11.04
C SER A 119 8.34 -9.13 10.59
N GLY A 120 8.24 -9.40 9.28
CA GLY A 120 7.46 -10.50 8.71
C GLY A 120 6.02 -10.14 8.34
N GLY A 121 5.54 -8.95 8.71
CA GLY A 121 4.25 -8.42 8.24
C GLY A 121 4.31 -8.06 6.76
N GLN A 122 3.15 -7.92 6.12
CA GLN A 122 3.05 -7.64 4.69
C GLN A 122 2.12 -6.47 4.42
N HIS A 123 2.54 -5.57 3.54
CA HIS A 123 1.73 -4.45 3.10
C HIS A 123 1.25 -4.67 1.67
N VAL A 124 -0.03 -4.41 1.41
CA VAL A 124 -0.59 -4.38 0.06
C VAL A 124 -0.96 -2.94 -0.28
N TYR A 125 -0.31 -2.39 -1.32
CA TYR A 125 -0.57 -1.05 -1.83
C TYR A 125 -1.40 -1.13 -3.11
N ILE A 126 -2.54 -0.47 -3.13
CA ILE A 126 -3.48 -0.45 -4.25
C ILE A 126 -3.57 0.99 -4.77
N PRO A 127 -2.85 1.34 -5.86
CA PRO A 127 -2.97 2.64 -6.49
C PRO A 127 -4.39 2.85 -7.02
N LEU A 128 -4.96 4.02 -6.79
CA LEU A 128 -6.30 4.38 -7.27
C LEU A 128 -6.20 5.20 -8.55
N SER A 129 -7.06 4.91 -9.54
CA SER A 129 -7.23 5.76 -10.72
C SER A 129 -7.87 7.10 -10.38
N GLU A 130 -8.74 7.09 -9.38
CA GLU A 130 -9.37 8.28 -8.82
C GLU A 130 -9.14 8.28 -7.31
N SER A 131 -8.61 9.39 -6.80
CA SER A 131 -8.42 9.55 -5.36
C SER A 131 -9.71 9.35 -4.57
N MET A 132 -9.58 8.83 -3.35
CA MET A 132 -10.69 8.56 -2.45
C MET A 132 -10.65 9.51 -1.24
N SER A 133 -11.80 9.92 -0.71
CA SER A 133 -11.81 10.72 0.52
C SER A 133 -11.26 9.89 1.69
N CYS A 134 -10.67 10.55 2.69
CA CYS A 134 -10.17 9.84 3.86
C CYS A 134 -11.25 9.08 4.66
N VAL A 135 -12.49 9.55 4.59
CA VAL A 135 -13.65 8.89 5.21
C VAL A 135 -13.98 7.59 4.47
N ASP A 136 -14.08 7.66 3.14
CA ASP A 136 -14.39 6.49 2.32
C ASP A 136 -13.26 5.46 2.39
N ALA A 137 -12.00 5.91 2.33
CA ALA A 137 -10.83 5.03 2.46
C ALA A 137 -10.80 4.34 3.82
N ARG A 138 -11.12 5.06 4.89
CA ARG A 138 -11.26 4.47 6.22
C ARG A 138 -12.36 3.42 6.26
N TYR A 139 -13.58 3.75 5.82
CA TYR A 139 -14.69 2.80 5.88
C TYR A 139 -14.43 1.56 5.02
N PHE A 140 -13.82 1.75 3.86
CA PHE A 140 -13.43 0.66 2.99
C PHE A 140 -12.46 -0.30 3.69
N VAL A 141 -11.36 0.20 4.26
CA VAL A 141 -10.36 -0.65 4.92
C VAL A 141 -10.89 -1.25 6.23
N GLU A 142 -11.69 -0.52 7.00
CA GLU A 142 -12.36 -1.06 8.19
C GLU A 142 -13.32 -2.20 7.84
N HIS A 143 -14.02 -2.10 6.70
CA HIS A 143 -14.87 -3.19 6.22
C HIS A 143 -14.04 -4.40 5.79
N LEU A 144 -12.95 -4.20 5.04
CA LEU A 144 -12.04 -5.27 4.66
C LEU A 144 -11.43 -5.99 5.88
N ALA A 145 -11.11 -5.25 6.95
CA ALA A 145 -10.60 -5.83 8.19
C ALA A 145 -11.60 -6.76 8.91
N THR A 146 -12.87 -6.78 8.49
CA THR A 146 -13.83 -7.79 8.98
C THR A 146 -13.69 -9.16 8.29
N HIS A 147 -13.02 -9.20 7.13
CA HIS A 147 -12.81 -10.40 6.34
C HIS A 147 -11.48 -11.10 6.66
N TRP A 148 -10.45 -10.33 7.04
CA TRP A 148 -9.10 -10.84 7.29
C TRP A 148 -8.61 -10.45 8.68
N LYS A 149 -8.30 -11.45 9.50
CA LYS A 149 -7.99 -11.23 10.92
C LYS A 149 -6.67 -10.48 11.14
N SER A 150 -5.71 -10.69 10.24
CA SER A 150 -4.39 -10.06 10.33
C SER A 150 -4.34 -8.64 9.79
N LEU A 151 -5.39 -8.14 9.13
CA LEU A 151 -5.43 -6.79 8.57
C LEU A 151 -5.65 -5.73 9.66
N ASP A 152 -4.63 -4.89 9.92
CA ASP A 152 -4.75 -3.67 10.70
C ASP A 152 -5.25 -2.50 9.86
N ALA A 153 -6.44 -1.99 10.21
CA ALA A 153 -7.03 -0.82 9.57
C ALA A 153 -6.47 0.52 10.10
N SER A 154 -5.59 0.52 11.10
CA SER A 154 -5.06 1.74 11.73
C SER A 154 -4.41 2.74 10.77
N PRO A 155 -3.74 2.36 9.66
CA PRO A 155 -3.16 3.31 8.71
C PRO A 155 -4.19 4.30 8.13
N HIS A 156 -5.45 3.87 7.97
CA HIS A 156 -6.52 4.72 7.43
C HIS A 156 -7.36 5.41 8.52
N ARG A 157 -7.20 5.07 9.80
CA ARG A 157 -7.92 5.71 10.93
C ARG A 157 -7.34 7.06 11.37
N VAL A 158 -6.11 7.38 10.96
CA VAL A 158 -5.37 8.58 11.40
C VAL A 158 -5.75 9.88 10.68
N ALA A 159 -6.62 9.83 9.67
CA ALA A 159 -7.17 11.04 9.09
C ALA A 159 -8.08 11.74 10.11
N LYS A 160 -7.62 12.87 10.63
CA LYS A 160 -8.51 13.81 11.32
C LYS A 160 -9.35 14.49 10.24
N LEU A 161 -10.67 14.41 10.38
CA LEU A 161 -11.58 15.31 9.69
C LEU A 161 -11.09 16.74 9.96
N ALA A 162 -10.68 17.46 8.91
CA ALA A 162 -10.64 18.91 8.99
C ALA A 162 -12.11 19.35 9.01
N ILE A 163 -12.62 19.62 10.20
CA ILE A 163 -13.90 20.32 10.40
C ILE A 163 -13.59 21.80 10.47
#